data_AF-A0A7Y5RAK3-F1
#
_entry.id   AF-A0A7Y5RAK3-F1
#
_cell.length_a   1.000
_cell.length_b   1.000
_cell.length_c   1.000
_cell.angle_alpha   90.00
_cell.angle_beta   90.00
_cell.angle_gamma   90.00
#
_symmetry.space_group_name_H-M   'P 1'
#
loop_
_entity.id
_entity.type
_entity.pdbx_description
1 polymer ?
#
loop_
_entity_poly.entity_id
_entity_poly.type
_entity_poly.pdbx_seq_one_letter_code
_entity_poly.pdbx_strand_id
1 'polypeptide(L)'
;MSKRQGQKAVERPDDYCLCIIEREKNNLGISQEYFIQHARFLINIGHLMEETVAQASKIDETIDRHGGIEIDFQDRRYKFKVNKQIWSNAENYESFITWLTQDYFNT
;
A
#
# COMPACT_ATOMS: atom_id res chain seq x y z
N MET A 1 7.26 12.71 -1.93
CA MET A 1 7.87 11.79 -2.90
C MET A 1 6.80 10.82 -3.38
N SER A 2 6.69 10.57 -4.68
CA SER A 2 5.71 9.65 -5.26
C SER A 2 6.23 8.20 -5.27
N LYS A 3 5.32 7.22 -5.46
CA LYS A 3 5.65 5.80 -5.62
C LYS A 3 6.74 5.57 -6.69
N ARG A 4 6.57 6.19 -7.87
CA ARG A 4 7.52 6.09 -8.99
C ARG A 4 8.91 6.64 -8.65
N GLN A 5 8.97 7.71 -7.85
CA GLN A 5 10.26 8.27 -7.40
C GLN A 5 10.96 7.30 -6.43
N GLY A 6 10.22 6.70 -5.50
CA GLY A 6 10.77 5.69 -4.59
C GLY A 6 11.29 4.46 -5.32
N GLN A 7 10.53 3.94 -6.29
CA GLN A 7 10.97 2.80 -7.12
C GLN A 7 12.27 3.10 -7.87
N LYS A 8 12.34 4.24 -8.56
CA LYS A 8 13.56 4.63 -9.29
C LYS A 8 14.76 4.86 -8.37
N ALA A 9 14.52 5.39 -7.17
CA ALA A 9 15.56 5.57 -6.17
C ALA A 9 16.13 4.21 -5.72
N VAL A 10 15.31 3.17 -5.60
CA VAL A 10 15.79 1.81 -5.28
C VAL A 10 16.48 1.15 -6.48
N GLU A 11 16.00 1.36 -7.71
CA GLU A 11 16.62 0.81 -8.94
C GLU A 11 18.03 1.37 -9.21
N ARG A 12 18.29 2.60 -8.78
CA ARG A 12 19.57 3.30 -8.98
C ARG A 12 19.99 4.00 -7.68
N PRO A 13 20.37 3.24 -6.64
CA PRO A 13 20.45 3.76 -5.28
C PRO A 13 21.53 4.82 -5.05
N ASP A 14 22.54 4.87 -5.93
CA ASP A 14 23.62 5.86 -5.88
C ASP A 14 23.33 7.10 -6.73
N ASP A 15 22.29 7.09 -7.57
CA ASP A 15 21.94 8.20 -8.48
C ASP A 15 20.97 9.21 -7.84
N TYR A 16 20.44 8.94 -6.65
CA TYR A 16 19.36 9.72 -6.04
C TYR A 16 19.71 10.22 -4.64
N CYS A 17 19.37 11.48 -4.37
CA CYS A 17 19.38 12.07 -3.03
C CYS A 17 18.02 12.69 -2.69
N LEU A 18 17.66 12.69 -1.40
CA LEU A 18 16.48 13.38 -0.90
C LEU A 18 16.89 14.69 -0.24
N CYS A 19 16.42 15.82 -0.79
CA CYS A 19 16.54 17.12 -0.17
C CYS A 19 15.32 17.39 0.72
N ILE A 20 15.58 17.76 1.98
CA ILE A 20 14.57 18.09 2.99
C ILE A 20 14.83 19.50 3.47
N ILE A 21 13.79 20.32 3.53
CA ILE A 21 13.82 21.64 4.12
C ILE A 21 12.65 21.72 5.07
N GLU A 22 12.95 21.84 6.36
CA GLU A 22 11.93 22.12 7.35
C GLU A 22 11.42 23.54 7.15
N ARG A 23 10.09 23.71 7.18
CA ARG A 23 9.47 25.03 7.10
C ARG A 23 8.94 25.39 8.46
N GLU A 24 9.23 26.61 8.90
CA GLU A 24 8.53 27.18 10.03
C GLU A 24 7.04 27.39 9.70
N LYS A 25 6.19 27.34 10.74
CA LYS A 25 4.72 27.29 10.65
C LYS A 25 4.06 28.40 9.81
N ASN A 26 4.77 29.48 9.51
CA ASN A 26 4.20 30.67 8.88
C ASN A 26 4.37 30.77 7.35
N ASN A 27 4.81 29.69 6.68
CA ASN A 27 4.71 29.54 5.23
C ASN A 27 5.28 30.73 4.41
N LEU A 28 6.25 31.44 4.97
CA LEU A 28 7.01 32.46 4.25
C LEU A 28 7.80 31.76 3.14
N GLY A 29 7.92 32.41 1.98
CA GLY A 29 8.66 31.88 0.86
C GLY A 29 10.07 31.49 1.26
N ILE A 30 10.56 30.37 0.73
CA ILE A 30 11.94 29.92 0.97
C ILE A 30 12.87 30.81 0.14
N SER A 31 13.62 31.70 0.80
CA SER A 31 14.70 32.43 0.14
C SER A 31 15.88 31.48 -0.17
N GLN A 32 16.76 31.91 -1.07
CA GLN A 32 17.98 31.17 -1.39
C GLN A 32 18.87 30.99 -0.15
N GLU A 33 19.07 32.05 0.64
CA GLU A 33 19.86 32.00 1.87
C GLU A 33 19.26 31.01 2.87
N TYR A 34 17.93 30.99 3.02
CA TYR A 34 17.26 30.06 3.90
C TYR A 34 17.46 28.61 3.44
N PHE A 35 17.31 28.35 2.13
CA PHE A 35 17.57 27.04 1.54
C PHE A 35 18.99 26.57 1.87
N ILE A 36 20.00 27.41 1.63
CA ILE A 36 21.41 27.06 1.84
C ILE A 36 21.68 26.68 3.31
N GLN A 37 21.06 27.37 4.26
CA GLN A 37 21.28 27.14 5.70
C GLN A 37 20.51 25.91 6.24
N HIS A 38 19.30 25.68 5.74
CA HIS A 38 18.36 24.73 6.35
C HIS A 38 18.17 23.44 5.55
N ALA A 39 18.57 23.39 4.28
CA ALA A 39 18.49 22.17 3.50
C ALA A 39 19.33 21.05 4.13
N ARG A 40 18.79 19.83 4.10
CA ARG A 40 19.48 18.59 4.47
C ARG A 40 19.33 17.62 3.32
N PHE A 41 20.40 16.88 3.03
CA PHE A 41 20.46 15.95 1.91
C PHE A 41 20.75 14.55 2.41
N LEU A 42 19.88 13.62 2.09
CA LEU A 42 20.06 12.20 2.36
C LEU A 42 20.51 11.54 1.06
N ILE A 43 21.83 11.39 0.91
CA ILE A 43 22.48 10.92 -0.32
C ILE A 43 22.34 9.41 -0.56
N ASN A 44 21.95 8.65 0.46
CA ASN A 44 21.76 7.20 0.41
C ASN A 44 20.28 6.80 0.53
N ILE A 45 19.37 7.69 0.13
CA ILE A 45 17.93 7.44 0.27
C ILE A 45 17.49 6.17 -0.49
N GLY A 46 18.09 5.87 -1.64
CA GLY A 46 17.79 4.66 -2.41
C GLY A 46 18.02 3.38 -1.60
N HIS A 47 19.18 3.28 -0.95
CA HIS A 47 19.53 2.17 -0.06
C HIS A 47 18.59 2.08 1.15
N LEU A 48 18.24 3.21 1.77
CA LEU A 48 17.36 3.24 2.94
C LEU A 48 15.90 2.82 2.63
N MET A 49 15.49 2.93 1.37
CA MET A 49 14.11 2.67 0.95
C MET A 49 13.88 1.26 0.41
N GLU A 50 14.93 0.47 0.19
CA GLU A 50 14.88 -0.82 -0.49
C GLU A 50 13.81 -1.75 0.12
N GLU A 51 13.88 -1.99 1.42
CA GLU A 51 12.95 -2.88 2.11
C GLU A 51 11.50 -2.34 2.06
N THR A 52 11.34 -1.04 2.26
CA THR A 52 10.00 -0.41 2.30
C THR A 52 9.32 -0.48 0.94
N VAL A 53 10.05 -0.21 -0.14
CA VAL A 53 9.52 -0.31 -1.51
C VAL A 53 9.21 -1.78 -1.85
N ALA A 54 10.07 -2.71 -1.48
CA ALA A 54 9.83 -4.14 -1.71
C ALA A 54 8.57 -4.64 -0.99
N GLN A 55 8.35 -4.24 0.27
CA GLN A 55 7.14 -4.58 1.01
C GLN A 55 5.88 -3.96 0.38
N ALA A 56 5.95 -2.69 -0.03
CA ALA A 56 4.84 -2.02 -0.71
C ALA A 56 4.46 -2.73 -2.02
N SER A 57 5.45 -3.14 -2.83
CA SER A 57 5.21 -3.88 -4.07
C SER A 57 4.54 -5.24 -3.83
N LYS A 58 4.91 -5.97 -2.77
CA LYS A 58 4.23 -7.22 -2.40
C LYS A 58 2.77 -7.01 -2.02
N ILE A 59 2.46 -5.91 -1.35
CA ILE A 59 1.06 -5.56 -1.00
C ILE A 59 0.26 -5.27 -2.27
N ASP A 60 0.81 -4.47 -3.21
CA ASP A 60 0.16 -4.21 -4.50
C ASP A 60 -0.14 -5.51 -5.25
N GLU A 61 0.84 -6.41 -5.35
CA GLU A 61 0.64 -7.72 -5.99
C GLU A 61 -0.43 -8.57 -5.30
N THR A 62 -0.57 -8.45 -3.98
CA THR A 62 -1.58 -9.19 -3.22
C THR A 62 -2.98 -8.66 -3.49
N ILE A 63 -3.12 -7.34 -3.61
CA ILE A 63 -4.38 -6.68 -3.99
C ILE A 63 -4.84 -7.16 -5.37
N ASP A 64 -3.92 -7.30 -6.32
CA ASP A 64 -4.24 -7.64 -7.71
C ASP A 64 -4.52 -9.14 -7.94
N ARG A 65 -4.03 -10.06 -7.08
CA ARG A 65 -4.02 -11.51 -7.37
C ARG A 65 -5.22 -12.31 -6.86
N HIS A 66 -6.09 -11.76 -6.04
CA HIS A 66 -7.14 -12.57 -5.41
C HIS A 66 -8.38 -12.68 -6.30
N GLY A 67 -8.43 -13.74 -7.11
CA GLY A 67 -9.47 -14.11 -8.08
C GLY A 67 -10.90 -14.20 -7.52
N GLY A 68 -11.42 -13.07 -7.07
CA GLY A 68 -12.77 -12.83 -6.55
C GLY A 68 -12.87 -12.51 -5.06
N ILE A 69 -11.76 -12.36 -4.30
CA ILE A 69 -11.78 -11.76 -2.95
C ILE A 69 -10.82 -10.56 -2.95
N GLU A 70 -11.35 -9.37 -3.11
CA GLU A 70 -10.56 -8.13 -3.13
C GLU A 70 -10.15 -7.73 -1.70
N ILE A 71 -8.93 -7.23 -1.52
CA ILE A 71 -8.50 -6.58 -0.28
C ILE A 71 -8.57 -5.07 -0.49
N ASP A 72 -9.42 -4.38 0.27
CA ASP A 72 -9.55 -2.92 0.27
C ASP A 72 -8.80 -2.33 1.45
N PHE A 73 -7.84 -1.42 1.17
CA PHE A 73 -7.04 -0.74 2.17
C PHE A 73 -7.50 0.72 2.32
N GLN A 74 -8.07 1.07 3.48
CA GLN A 74 -8.45 2.45 3.85
C GLN A 74 -7.93 2.80 5.24
N ASP A 75 -7.26 3.94 5.39
CA ASP A 75 -6.81 4.50 6.67
C ASP A 75 -6.11 3.49 7.60
N ARG A 76 -5.12 2.75 7.08
CA ARG A 76 -4.38 1.69 7.80
C ARG A 76 -5.25 0.51 8.27
N ARG A 77 -6.49 0.42 7.83
CA ARG A 77 -7.38 -0.72 8.01
C ARG A 77 -7.54 -1.45 6.68
N TYR A 78 -7.75 -2.76 6.75
CA TYR A 78 -8.07 -3.56 5.58
C TYR A 78 -9.44 -4.22 5.74
N LYS A 79 -10.14 -4.42 4.62
CA LYS A 79 -11.38 -5.18 4.53
C LYS A 79 -11.26 -6.20 3.42
N PHE A 80 -11.83 -7.39 3.64
CA PHE A 80 -12.02 -8.36 2.57
C PHE A 80 -13.38 -8.12 1.92
N LYS A 81 -13.40 -8.10 0.59
CA LYS A 81 -14.62 -7.94 -0.20
C LYS A 81 -14.74 -9.12 -1.15
N VAL A 82 -15.78 -9.92 -0.96
CA VAL A 82 -16.10 -11.02 -1.88
C VAL A 82 -16.77 -10.43 -3.11
N ASN A 83 -16.23 -10.74 -4.29
CA ASN A 83 -16.73 -10.28 -5.57
C ASN A 83 -18.14 -10.84 -5.82
N LYS A 84 -18.97 -10.03 -6.48
CA LYS A 84 -20.34 -10.40 -6.85
C LYS A 84 -20.43 -11.72 -7.59
N GLN A 85 -19.50 -12.01 -8.49
CA GLN A 85 -19.51 -13.27 -9.23
C GLN A 85 -19.34 -14.50 -8.33
N ILE A 86 -18.64 -14.38 -7.20
CA ILE A 86 -18.48 -15.47 -6.23
C ILE A 86 -19.77 -15.63 -5.43
N TRP A 87 -20.24 -14.57 -4.77
CA TRP A 87 -21.39 -14.70 -3.88
C TRP A 87 -22.73 -14.84 -4.62
N SER A 88 -22.84 -14.38 -5.86
CA SER A 88 -24.07 -14.56 -6.65
C SER A 88 -24.33 -16.01 -7.04
N ASN A 89 -23.27 -16.84 -7.05
CA ASN A 89 -23.36 -18.27 -7.33
C ASN A 89 -23.37 -19.10 -6.04
N ALA A 90 -23.44 -18.46 -4.87
CA ALA A 90 -23.51 -19.14 -3.60
C ALA A 90 -24.87 -19.82 -3.38
N GLU A 91 -24.88 -20.82 -2.51
CA GLU A 91 -26.09 -21.54 -2.13
C GLU A 91 -27.16 -20.59 -1.58
N ASN A 92 -28.41 -20.86 -1.96
CA ASN A 92 -29.54 -20.16 -1.38
C ASN A 92 -29.83 -20.69 0.04
N TYR A 93 -30.68 -19.97 0.77
CA TYR A 93 -30.99 -20.29 2.17
C TYR A 93 -31.51 -21.72 2.36
N GLU A 94 -32.43 -22.19 1.51
CA GLU A 94 -33.03 -23.53 1.65
C GLU A 94 -32.01 -24.65 1.42
N SER A 95 -31.14 -24.48 0.41
CA SER A 95 -30.05 -25.41 0.11
C SER A 95 -29.03 -25.45 1.25
N PHE A 96 -28.73 -24.28 1.84
CA PHE A 96 -27.85 -24.18 3.00
C PHE A 96 -28.42 -24.87 4.25
N ILE A 97 -29.72 -24.71 4.55
CA ILE A 97 -30.37 -25.39 5.68
C ILE A 97 -30.39 -26.91 5.48
N THR A 98 -30.60 -27.36 4.25
CA THR A 98 -30.57 -28.79 3.91
C THR A 98 -29.18 -29.36 4.20
N TRP A 99 -28.13 -28.71 3.70
CA TRP A 99 -26.74 -29.11 3.98
C TRP A 99 -26.42 -29.12 5.49
N LEU A 100 -26.84 -28.09 6.23
CA LEU A 100 -26.61 -28.03 7.69
C LEU A 100 -27.24 -29.23 8.43
N THR A 101 -28.51 -29.49 8.13
CA THR A 101 -29.33 -30.47 8.88
C THR A 101 -29.06 -31.91 8.47
N GLN A 102 -28.61 -32.14 7.24
CA GLN A 102 -28.39 -33.49 6.70
C GLN A 102 -26.92 -33.89 6.69
N ASP A 103 -26.01 -32.98 6.32
CA ASP A 103 -24.61 -33.30 6.12
C ASP A 103 -23.74 -32.83 7.28
N TYR A 104 -23.89 -31.59 7.75
CA TYR A 104 -22.96 -31.03 8.74
C TYR A 104 -23.18 -31.59 10.16
N PHE A 105 -24.40 -31.48 10.70
CA PHE A 105 -24.69 -31.90 12.09
C PHE A 105 -24.86 -33.41 12.27
N ASN A 106 -24.90 -34.19 11.19
CA ASN A 106 -24.94 -35.65 11.25
C ASN A 106 -23.55 -36.30 11.02
N THR A 107 -22.49 -35.50 10.99
CA THR A 107 -21.08 -35.96 11.07
C THR A 107 -20.60 -35.97 12.51
#